data_AF-A0A430QCF9-F1
#
_entry.id   AF-A0A430QCF9-F1
#
_cell.length_a   1.000
_cell.length_b   1.000
_cell.length_c   1.000
_cell.angle_alpha   90.00
_cell.angle_beta   90.00
_cell.angle_gamma   90.00
#
_symmetry.space_group_name_H-M   'P 1'
#
loop_
_entity.id
_entity.type
_entity.pdbx_description
1 polymer ?
#
loop_
_entity_poly.entity_id
_entity_poly.type
_entity_poly.pdbx_seq_one_letter_code
_entity_poly.pdbx_strand_id
1 'polypeptide(L)' 'MSTVAFQTVGISIGLKAKKLGIGAVRVVFNGLGSCRLPVLSGLNISGLKMISLTDDTKVHYGHGRRPRKQRRI' A
#
# COMPACT_ATOMS: atom_id res chain seq x y z
N MET A 1 9.71 -1.91 10.51
CA MET A 1 9.87 -0.89 9.44
C MET A 1 9.20 0.39 9.90
N SER A 2 9.86 1.54 9.72
CA SER A 2 9.38 2.85 10.19
C SER A 2 8.38 3.49 9.22
N THR A 3 7.51 4.35 9.73
CA THR A 3 6.54 5.14 8.95
C THR A 3 7.21 5.98 7.85
N VAL A 4 8.38 6.56 8.17
CA VAL A 4 9.17 7.38 7.26
C VAL A 4 9.64 6.59 6.04
N ALA A 5 10.08 5.33 6.23
CA ALA A 5 10.53 4.50 5.13
C ALA A 5 9.42 4.27 4.09
N PHE A 6 8.19 4.02 4.56
CA PHE A 6 7.03 3.83 3.69
C PHE A 6 6.65 5.09 2.93
N GLN A 7 6.70 6.26 3.58
CA GLN A 7 6.44 7.53 2.93
C GLN A 7 7.46 7.83 1.82
N THR A 8 8.75 7.61 2.06
CA THR A 8 9.81 7.79 1.06
C THR A 8 9.61 6.89 -0.16
N VAL A 9 9.18 5.64 0.06
CA VAL A 9 8.84 4.72 -1.05
C VAL A 9 7.67 5.27 -1.87
N GLY A 10 6.61 5.75 -1.21
CA GLY A 10 5.47 6.39 -1.89
C GLY A 10 5.90 7.57 -2.78
N ILE A 11 6.77 8.45 -2.26
CA ILE A 11 7.31 9.60 -3.01
C ILE A 11 8.12 9.13 -4.23
N SER A 12 9.03 8.16 -4.03
CA SER A 12 9.89 7.64 -5.11
C SER A 12 9.07 7.02 -6.25
N ILE A 13 8.04 6.23 -5.93
CA ILE A 13 7.13 5.65 -6.90
C ILE A 13 6.36 6.73 -7.64
N GLY A 14 5.82 7.72 -6.90
CA GLY A 14 5.05 8.81 -7.48
C GLY A 14 5.85 9.67 -8.46
N LEU A 15 7.10 10.00 -8.12
CA LEU A 15 8.00 10.73 -9.02
C LEU A 15 8.31 9.95 -10.30
N LYS A 16 8.48 8.62 -10.21
CA LYS A 16 8.67 7.75 -11.38
C LYS A 16 7.42 7.68 -12.24
N ALA A 17 6.24 7.55 -11.64
CA ALA A 17 4.96 7.54 -12.36
C ALA A 17 4.70 8.88 -13.09
N LYS A 18 5.05 10.00 -12.45
CA LYS A 18 4.93 11.34 -13.05
C LYS A 18 5.86 11.53 -14.26
N LYS A 19 7.08 10.97 -14.23
CA LYS A 19 7.97 10.94 -15.41
C LYS A 19 7.38 10.17 -16.59
N LEU A 20 6.51 9.20 -16.32
CA LEU A 20 5.78 8.44 -17.35
C LEU A 20 4.49 9.13 -17.80
N GLY A 21 4.16 10.34 -17.28
CA GLY A 21 2.95 11.06 -17.63
C GLY A 21 1.67 10.57 -16.94
N ILE A 22 1.79 9.71 -15.91
CA ILE A 22 0.63 9.21 -15.17
C ILE A 22 0.22 10.25 -14.13
N GLY A 23 -0.96 10.85 -14.30
CA GLY A 23 -1.49 11.87 -13.38
C GLY A 23 -2.53 11.36 -12.40
N ALA A 24 -3.28 10.32 -12.75
CA ALA A 24 -4.38 9.80 -11.94
C ALA A 24 -4.28 8.29 -11.73
N VAL A 25 -4.49 7.84 -10.49
CA VAL A 25 -4.23 6.46 -10.07
C VAL A 25 -5.36 5.93 -9.20
N ARG A 26 -5.63 4.62 -9.33
CA ARG A 26 -6.49 3.85 -8.41
C ARG A 26 -5.59 3.01 -7.53
N VAL A 27 -5.70 3.18 -6.22
CA VAL A 27 -4.84 2.49 -5.26
C VAL A 27 -5.54 1.25 -4.75
N VAL A 28 -4.87 0.11 -4.83
CA VAL A 28 -5.35 -1.17 -4.31
C VAL A 28 -4.43 -1.61 -3.17
N PHE A 29 -5.02 -1.87 -2.00
CA PHE A 29 -4.31 -2.34 -0.83
C PHE A 29 -4.47 -3.83 -0.62
N ASN A 30 -3.33 -4.49 -0.44
CA ASN A 30 -3.28 -5.90 -0.09
C ASN A 30 -2.59 -6.05 1.28
N GLY A 31 -3.34 -6.50 2.26
CA GLY A 31 -2.86 -6.76 3.63
C GLY A 31 -3.14 -5.63 4.63
N LEU A 32 -3.04 -5.99 5.91
CA LEU A 32 -3.34 -5.13 7.07
C LEU A 32 -2.07 -4.55 7.72
N GLY A 33 -0.98 -4.40 6.95
CA GLY A 33 0.26 -3.84 7.46
C GLY A 33 0.16 -2.34 7.76
N SER A 34 1.08 -1.82 8.60
CA SER A 34 1.16 -0.39 8.99
C SER A 34 1.54 0.59 7.85
N CYS A 35 1.73 0.07 6.64
CA CYS A 35 2.23 0.79 5.46
C CYS A 35 1.18 1.69 4.77
N ARG A 36 -0.12 1.45 4.99
CA ARG A 36 -1.20 1.99 4.16
C ARG A 36 -1.26 3.51 4.12
N LEU A 37 -1.37 4.13 5.30
CA LEU A 37 -1.45 5.58 5.45
C LEU A 37 -0.17 6.32 5.03
N PRO A 38 1.04 5.93 5.49
CA PRO A 38 2.25 6.67 5.13
C PRO A 38 2.55 6.64 3.63
N VAL A 39 2.25 5.54 2.92
CA VAL A 39 2.40 5.48 1.46
C VAL A 39 1.44 6.42 0.76
N LEU A 40 0.17 6.48 1.18
CA LEU A 40 -0.82 7.41 0.61
C LEU A 40 -0.36 8.85 0.74
N SER A 41 0.15 9.24 1.92
CA SER A 41 0.70 10.57 2.14
C SER A 41 1.87 10.85 1.20
N GLY A 42 2.78 9.89 1.02
CA GLY A 42 3.90 10.01 0.07
C GLY A 42 3.46 10.15 -1.39
N LEU A 43 2.43 9.39 -1.81
CA LEU A 43 1.84 9.49 -3.14
C LEU A 43 1.14 10.83 -3.37
N ASN A 44 0.43 11.35 -2.36
CA ASN A 44 -0.20 12.66 -2.44
C ASN A 44 0.83 13.80 -2.58
N ILE A 45 1.91 13.76 -1.79
CA ILE A 45 3.03 14.71 -1.87
C ILE A 45 3.67 14.70 -3.26
N SER A 46 3.74 13.54 -3.93
CA SER A 46 4.29 13.44 -5.29
C SER A 46 3.43 14.11 -6.38
N GLY A 47 2.20 14.49 -6.04
CA GLY A 47 1.26 15.17 -6.94
C GLY A 47 0.42 14.22 -7.81
N LEU A 48 0.24 12.97 -7.40
CA LEU A 48 -0.66 12.02 -8.06
C LEU A 48 -2.09 12.18 -7.54
N LYS A 49 -3.07 12.26 -8.46
CA LYS A 49 -4.48 12.31 -8.11
C LYS A 49 -5.02 10.90 -7.85
N MET A 50 -5.37 10.61 -6.61
CA MET A 50 -5.99 9.33 -6.25
C MET A 50 -7.50 9.38 -6.49
N ILE A 51 -8.00 8.51 -7.37
CA ILE A 51 -9.42 8.47 -7.74
C ILE A 51 -10.19 7.53 -6.82
N SER A 52 -9.62 6.35 -6.51
CA SER A 52 -10.27 5.34 -5.69
C SER A 52 -9.28 4.64 -4.78
N LEU A 53 -9.82 4.17 -3.66
CA LEU A 53 -9.11 3.38 -2.67
C LEU A 53 -9.82 2.04 -2.54
N THR A 54 -9.18 0.96 -2.97
CA THR A 54 -9.75 -0.39 -2.90
C THR A 54 -8.96 -1.22 -1.91
N ASP A 55 -9.65 -1.92 -1.01
CA ASP A 55 -9.05 -2.97 -0.19
C ASP A 55 -9.32 -4.33 -0.86
N ASP A 56 -8.25 -5.05 -1.20
CA ASP A 56 -8.31 -6.41 -1.75
C ASP A 56 -7.53 -7.36 -0.83
N THR A 57 -7.73 -7.20 0.49
CA THR A 57 -7.13 -8.09 1.48
C THR A 57 -7.64 -9.52 1.28
N LYS A 58 -6.70 -10.46 1.07
CA LYS A 58 -7.03 -11.87 0.88
C LYS A 58 -7.58 -12.46 2.18
N VAL A 59 -8.89 -12.68 2.22
CA VAL A 59 -9.59 -13.35 3.33
C VAL A 59 -9.91 -14.78 2.92
N HIS A 60 -9.55 -15.74 3.79
CA HIS A 60 -9.91 -17.14 3.63
C HIS A 60 -11.11 -17.47 4.53
N TYR A 61 -12.27 -17.75 3.94
CA TYR A 61 -13.52 -18.09 4.65
C TYR A 61 -13.55 -19.54 5.20
N GLY A 62 -12.45 -20.02 5.76
CA GLY A 62 -12.34 -21.38 6.33
C GLY A 62 -11.85 -22.47 5.37
N HIS A 63 -11.91 -22.26 4.05
CA HIS A 63 -11.37 -23.19 3.04
C HIS A 63 -9.90 -22.93 2.67
N GLY A 64 -9.11 -22.47 3.65
CA GLY A 64 -7.72 -22.08 3.46
C GLY A 64 -6.71 -23.14 3.88
N ARG A 65 -5.43 -22.90 3.55
CA ARG A 65 -4.33 -23.64 4.16
C ARG A 65 -4.30 -23.34 5.66
N ARG A 66 -4.07 -24.36 6.49
CA ARG A 66 -3.92 -24.20 7.94
C ARG A 66 -2.87 -23.13 8.26
N PRO A 67 -3.20 -22.06 9.02
CA PRO A 67 -2.24 -21.07 9.46
C PRO A 67 -1.12 -21.68 10.31
N ARG A 68 0.04 -21.04 10.33
CA ARG A 68 1.17 -21.49 11.15
C ARG A 68 0.75 -21.56 12.63
N LYS A 69 1.18 -22.61 13.33
CA LYS A 69 1.00 -22.73 14.78
C LYS A 69 1.48 -21.45 15.48
N GLN A 70 0.70 -20.99 16.46
CA GLN A 70 1.02 -19.80 17.25
C GLN A 70 2.45 -19.88 17.81
N ARG A 71 3.19 -18.78 17.70
CA ARG A 71 4.56 -18.68 18.21
C ARG A 71 4.52 -18.65 19.74
N ARG A 72 5.46 -19.33 20.40
CA ARG A 72 5.66 -19.31 21.85
C ARG A 72 6.72 -18.26 22.21
N ILE A 73 6.42 -17.00 21.95
CA ILE A 73 7.27 -15.84 22.25
C ILE A 73 6.43 -14.92 23.11
#